data_AF-A0A831LK76-F1
#
_entry.id   AF-A0A831LK76-F1
#
_cell.length_a   1.000
_cell.length_b   1.000
_cell.length_c   1.000
_cell.angle_alpha   90.00
_cell.angle_beta   90.00
_cell.angle_gamma   90.00
#
_symmetry.space_group_name_H-M   'P 1'
#
loop_
_entity.id
_entity.type
_entity.pdbx_description
1 polymer ?
#
loop_
_entity_poly.entity_id
_entity_poly.type
_entity_poly.pdbx_seq_one_letter_code
_entity_poly.pdbx_strand_id
1 'polypeptide(L)'
;MQAEDYNTGGSGVGYYDTTSGNSGGAYRSDDVDIQVCKSEGGYNVGWTATGEWLRYTVNVETPGTYTASFRVASRYSGSSIKLRVDGVDACTVQVPATGSWSTYQTVSGTCTLSAGVHVLTLVFTGDPDLNYFTVS
;
A
#
# COMPACT_ATOMS: atom_id res chain seq x y z
N MET A 1 7.40 -6.35 -1.57
CA MET A 1 6.95 -5.53 -2.72
C MET A 1 7.06 -4.08 -2.31
N GLN A 2 7.76 -3.27 -3.09
CA GLN A 2 7.81 -1.83 -2.83
C GLN A 2 6.44 -1.20 -3.11
N ALA A 3 6.04 -0.20 -2.34
CA ALA A 3 4.73 0.43 -2.52
C ALA A 3 4.66 1.23 -3.82
N GLU A 4 5.77 1.83 -4.22
CA GLU A 4 5.91 2.56 -5.48
C GLU A 4 5.87 1.65 -6.72
N ASP A 5 5.93 0.32 -6.54
CA ASP A 5 5.92 -0.69 -7.61
C ASP A 5 4.53 -1.26 -7.93
N TYR A 6 3.47 -0.47 -7.71
CA TYR A 6 2.12 -0.84 -8.10
C TYR A 6 2.00 -1.04 -9.63
N ASN A 7 0.99 -1.82 -10.04
CA ASN A 7 0.71 -2.13 -11.43
C ASN A 7 0.56 -0.84 -12.27
N THR A 8 1.08 -0.83 -13.50
CA THR A 8 0.88 0.27 -14.44
C THR A 8 -0.50 0.20 -15.10
N GLY A 9 -0.85 1.22 -15.90
CA GLY A 9 -2.13 1.27 -16.65
C GLY A 9 -2.98 2.52 -16.36
N GLY A 10 -2.54 3.38 -15.44
CA GLY A 10 -3.21 4.64 -15.09
C GLY A 10 -4.30 4.49 -14.03
N SER A 11 -4.90 5.63 -13.67
CA SER A 11 -5.97 5.71 -12.69
C SER A 11 -7.20 4.87 -13.11
N GLY A 12 -7.77 4.12 -12.17
CA GLY A 12 -8.84 3.14 -12.40
C GLY A 12 -8.35 1.74 -12.80
N VAL A 13 -7.10 1.60 -13.24
CA VAL A 13 -6.51 0.33 -13.68
C VAL A 13 -5.45 -0.18 -12.71
N GLY A 14 -4.36 0.57 -12.54
CA GLY A 14 -3.22 0.19 -11.69
C GLY A 14 -3.28 0.78 -10.30
N TYR A 15 -3.90 1.95 -10.19
CA TYR A 15 -4.10 2.71 -8.97
C TYR A 15 -5.38 3.55 -9.08
N TYR A 16 -5.75 4.23 -8.00
CA TYR A 16 -6.62 5.40 -8.02
C TYR A 16 -6.11 6.39 -7.00
N ASP A 17 -5.85 7.60 -7.48
CA ASP A 17 -5.47 8.77 -6.70
C ASP A 17 -6.59 9.81 -6.83
N THR A 18 -6.89 10.52 -5.75
CA THR A 18 -7.95 11.53 -5.73
C THR A 18 -7.50 12.87 -6.30
N THR A 19 -6.19 13.04 -6.46
CA THR A 19 -5.59 14.24 -7.04
C THR A 19 -4.89 13.92 -8.35
N SER A 20 -4.52 14.97 -9.09
CA SER A 20 -3.80 14.82 -10.35
C SER A 20 -2.33 15.17 -10.16
N GLY A 21 -1.46 14.32 -10.67
CA GLY A 21 -0.01 14.46 -10.58
C GLY A 21 0.58 14.05 -9.24
N ASN A 22 1.81 13.57 -9.28
CA ASN A 22 2.58 13.14 -8.12
C ASN A 22 3.19 14.33 -7.35
N SER A 23 2.60 14.66 -6.22
CA SER A 23 3.00 15.71 -5.25
C SER A 23 4.40 15.50 -4.67
N GLY A 24 4.82 14.24 -4.51
CA GLY A 24 6.17 13.89 -4.04
C GLY A 24 7.23 14.01 -5.15
N GLY A 25 6.81 14.02 -6.42
CA GLY A 25 7.65 14.29 -7.58
C GLY A 25 8.75 13.26 -7.85
N ALA A 26 8.65 12.05 -7.29
CA ALA A 26 9.68 11.02 -7.38
C ALA A 26 9.19 9.73 -8.06
N TYR A 27 10.14 8.96 -8.60
CA TYR A 27 9.97 7.62 -9.19
C TYR A 27 9.10 7.54 -10.46
N ARG A 28 7.84 7.96 -10.41
CA ARG A 28 6.87 7.92 -11.52
C ARG A 28 6.26 9.30 -11.78
N SER A 29 5.72 9.48 -12.99
CA SER A 29 5.09 10.73 -13.45
C SER A 29 3.57 10.62 -13.61
N ASP A 30 2.97 9.57 -13.08
CA ASP A 30 1.53 9.40 -12.94
C ASP A 30 1.02 10.10 -11.65
N ASP A 31 -0.21 9.84 -11.23
CA ASP A 31 -0.85 10.63 -10.17
C ASP A 31 -0.53 10.16 -8.76
N VAL A 32 0.00 8.94 -8.57
CA VAL A 32 0.31 8.46 -7.20
C VAL A 32 1.42 9.29 -6.60
N ASP A 33 1.18 9.79 -5.40
CA ASP A 33 2.12 10.60 -4.64
C ASP A 33 3.27 9.76 -4.06
N ILE A 34 4.47 9.93 -4.64
CA ILE A 34 5.68 9.17 -4.29
C ILE A 34 6.81 10.13 -3.97
N GLN A 35 7.44 9.95 -2.81
CA GLN A 35 8.61 10.72 -2.38
C GLN A 35 9.80 9.82 -2.07
N VAL A 36 10.99 10.43 -1.99
CA VAL A 36 12.18 9.75 -1.47
C VAL A 36 11.99 9.47 0.03
N CYS A 37 12.05 8.20 0.42
CA CYS A 37 11.98 7.81 1.82
C CYS A 37 13.32 8.07 2.50
N LYS A 38 13.49 9.26 3.09
CA LYS A 38 14.76 9.68 3.69
C LYS A 38 15.18 8.86 4.92
N SER A 39 14.21 8.35 5.66
CA SER A 39 14.44 7.61 6.92
C SER A 39 14.90 6.17 6.69
N GLU A 40 14.46 5.51 5.63
CA GLU A 40 14.75 4.09 5.37
C GLU A 40 15.41 3.83 4.00
N GLY A 41 15.61 4.87 3.19
CA GLY A 41 16.11 4.77 1.82
C GLY A 41 15.02 4.38 0.82
N GLY A 42 15.32 4.49 -0.48
CA GLY A 42 14.36 4.18 -1.54
C GLY A 42 13.26 5.24 -1.65
N TYR A 43 12.03 4.80 -1.92
CA TYR A 43 10.85 5.65 -2.01
C TYR A 43 9.76 5.16 -1.06
N ASN A 44 8.75 5.97 -0.87
CA ASN A 44 7.50 5.55 -0.25
C ASN A 44 6.34 6.24 -0.97
N VAL A 45 5.18 5.59 -0.94
CA VAL A 45 3.92 6.25 -1.26
C VAL A 45 3.50 7.06 -0.04
N GLY A 46 3.14 8.31 -0.25
CA GLY A 46 2.68 9.24 0.78
C GLY A 46 1.43 9.97 0.32
N TRP A 47 0.99 10.98 1.07
CA TRP A 47 -0.22 11.79 0.75
C TRP A 47 -1.47 10.96 0.46
N THR A 48 -1.51 9.71 0.93
CA THR A 48 -2.65 8.85 0.67
C THR A 48 -3.92 9.47 1.26
N ALA A 49 -5.04 9.21 0.60
CA ALA A 49 -6.34 9.65 1.06
C ALA A 49 -7.32 8.49 1.17
N THR A 50 -8.39 8.73 1.94
CA THR A 50 -9.44 7.73 2.11
C THR A 50 -10.10 7.40 0.77
N GLY A 51 -10.07 6.13 0.39
CA GLY A 51 -10.64 5.63 -0.86
C GLY A 51 -9.64 5.47 -2.00
N GLU A 52 -8.41 5.97 -1.85
CA GLU A 52 -7.33 5.67 -2.77
C GLU A 52 -6.87 4.24 -2.67
N TRP A 53 -6.30 3.73 -3.76
CA TRP A 53 -5.86 2.35 -3.80
C TRP A 53 -4.74 2.08 -4.80
N LEU A 54 -3.97 1.02 -4.53
CA LEU A 54 -2.89 0.52 -5.36
C LEU A 54 -3.11 -0.97 -5.64
N ARG A 55 -2.90 -1.40 -6.89
CA ARG A 55 -2.98 -2.82 -7.27
C ARG A 55 -1.61 -3.43 -7.52
N TYR A 56 -1.47 -4.70 -7.15
CA TYR A 56 -0.27 -5.50 -7.37
C TYR A 56 -0.68 -6.88 -7.86
N THR A 57 -0.11 -7.32 -8.97
CA THR A 57 -0.29 -8.69 -9.44
C THR A 57 0.76 -9.59 -8.81
N VAL A 58 0.31 -10.66 -8.16
CA VAL A 58 1.19 -11.67 -7.54
C VAL A 58 0.87 -13.04 -8.10
N ASN A 59 1.86 -13.94 -8.11
CA ASN A 59 1.65 -15.35 -8.38
C ASN A 59 1.96 -16.16 -7.12
N VAL A 60 0.95 -16.81 -6.56
CA VAL A 60 1.04 -17.59 -5.33
C VAL A 60 1.32 -19.04 -5.70
N GLU A 61 2.47 -19.57 -5.29
CA GLU A 61 2.85 -20.94 -5.63
C GLU A 61 2.14 -21.99 -4.75
N THR A 62 1.95 -21.67 -3.47
CA THR A 62 1.39 -22.59 -2.47
C THR A 62 0.15 -21.97 -1.85
N PRO A 63 -1.02 -22.63 -1.85
CA PRO A 63 -2.19 -22.09 -1.17
C PRO A 63 -1.99 -22.12 0.35
N GLY A 64 -2.50 -21.12 1.07
CA GLY A 64 -2.36 -21.08 2.52
C GLY A 64 -2.80 -19.79 3.17
N THR A 65 -2.58 -19.71 4.49
CA THR A 65 -2.72 -18.47 5.25
C THR A 65 -1.39 -17.75 5.23
N TYR A 66 -1.43 -16.49 4.79
CA TYR A 66 -0.30 -15.59 4.67
C TYR A 66 -0.43 -14.44 5.66
N THR A 67 0.70 -13.94 6.12
CA THR A 67 0.79 -12.69 6.88
C THR A 67 1.05 -11.54 5.91
N ALA A 68 0.09 -10.64 5.79
CA ALA A 68 0.25 -9.37 5.12
C ALA A 68 0.86 -8.35 6.09
N SER A 69 2.09 -7.90 5.85
CA SER A 69 2.79 -6.94 6.69
C SER A 69 3.09 -5.66 5.91
N PHE A 70 2.80 -4.51 6.51
CA PHE A 70 2.93 -3.19 5.90
C PHE A 70 3.92 -2.35 6.71
N ARG A 71 4.94 -1.80 6.05
CA ARG A 71 5.89 -0.85 6.63
C ARG A 71 5.35 0.56 6.47
N VAL A 72 4.77 1.09 7.55
CA VAL A 72 3.92 2.29 7.53
C VAL A 72 4.43 3.37 8.47
N ALA A 73 4.11 4.61 8.15
CA ALA A 73 4.24 5.76 9.04
C ALA A 73 2.96 6.60 8.99
N SER A 74 2.56 7.21 10.11
CA SER A 74 1.45 8.16 10.11
C SER A 74 1.57 9.11 11.29
N ARG A 75 1.25 10.39 11.06
CA ARG A 75 1.18 11.37 12.15
C ARG A 75 -0.09 11.21 13.00
N TYR A 76 -1.16 10.71 12.41
CA TYR A 76 -2.50 10.69 13.01
C TYR A 76 -2.97 9.26 13.28
N SER A 77 -3.97 9.13 14.15
CA SER A 77 -4.71 7.89 14.35
C SER A 77 -5.91 7.81 13.40
N GLY A 78 -6.49 6.62 13.26
CA GLY A 78 -7.67 6.40 12.41
C GLY A 78 -7.33 5.95 10.97
N SER A 79 -6.04 5.83 10.65
CA SER A 79 -5.58 5.29 9.38
C SER A 79 -5.68 3.76 9.33
N SER A 80 -5.92 3.20 8.15
CA SER A 80 -5.87 1.76 7.94
C SER A 80 -5.58 1.39 6.50
N ILE A 81 -5.08 0.18 6.30
CA ILE A 81 -4.91 -0.43 4.98
C ILE A 81 -5.80 -1.66 4.91
N LYS A 82 -6.72 -1.66 3.96
CA LYS A 82 -7.53 -2.83 3.64
C LYS A 82 -6.90 -3.57 2.46
N LEU A 83 -6.60 -4.85 2.66
CA LEU A 83 -6.20 -5.74 1.59
C LEU A 83 -7.43 -6.40 0.98
N ARG A 84 -7.56 -6.28 -0.35
CA ARG A 84 -8.48 -7.10 -1.15
C ARG A 84 -7.70 -8.07 -2.02
N VAL A 85 -8.23 -9.27 -2.20
CA VAL A 85 -7.73 -10.29 -3.13
C VAL A 85 -8.82 -10.50 -4.17
N ASP A 86 -8.50 -10.26 -5.44
CA ASP A 86 -9.42 -10.38 -6.57
C ASP A 86 -10.75 -9.61 -6.36
N GLY A 87 -10.64 -8.42 -5.76
CA GLY A 87 -11.77 -7.54 -5.48
C GLY A 87 -12.56 -7.87 -4.20
N VAL A 88 -12.22 -8.95 -3.49
CA VAL A 88 -12.89 -9.34 -2.23
C VAL A 88 -12.05 -8.90 -1.03
N ASP A 89 -12.69 -8.29 -0.03
CA ASP A 89 -12.06 -7.90 1.24
C ASP A 89 -11.43 -9.14 1.93
N ALA A 90 -10.11 -9.12 2.15
CA ALA A 90 -9.37 -10.22 2.76
C ALA A 90 -9.00 -9.92 4.22
N CYS A 91 -8.45 -8.73 4.48
CA CYS A 91 -8.22 -8.24 5.84
C CYS A 91 -8.15 -6.71 5.88
N THR A 92 -8.22 -6.14 7.08
CA THR A 92 -7.99 -4.71 7.33
C THR A 92 -7.02 -4.56 8.48
N VAL A 93 -5.92 -3.85 8.24
CA VAL A 93 -4.86 -3.63 9.20
C VAL A 93 -4.87 -2.18 9.64
N GLN A 94 -4.98 -1.95 10.95
CA GLN A 94 -4.97 -0.60 11.51
C GLN A 94 -3.55 -0.03 11.47
N VAL A 95 -3.43 1.23 11.08
CA VAL A 95 -2.18 2.00 11.12
C VAL A 95 -2.28 2.98 12.29
N PRO A 96 -1.56 2.76 13.40
CA PRO A 96 -1.58 3.69 14.52
C PRO A 96 -0.74 4.93 14.20
N ALA A 97 -0.93 5.97 15.01
CA ALA A 97 -0.05 7.14 14.96
C ALA A 97 1.37 6.75 15.38
N THR A 98 2.32 6.87 14.46
CA THR A 98 3.76 6.64 14.72
C THR A 98 4.49 7.91 15.16
N GLY A 99 3.78 9.05 15.14
CA GLY A 99 4.25 10.36 15.60
C GLY A 99 4.85 11.24 14.50
N SER A 100 5.17 10.67 13.33
CA SER A 100 5.72 11.39 12.16
C SER A 100 5.62 10.51 10.91
N TRP A 101 5.49 11.11 9.73
CA TRP A 101 5.59 10.43 8.42
C TRP A 101 6.98 9.87 8.12
N SER A 102 7.98 10.13 8.97
CA SER A 102 9.33 9.56 8.85
C SER A 102 9.66 8.55 9.96
N THR A 103 8.70 8.25 10.84
CA THR A 103 8.85 7.23 11.89
C THR A 103 8.06 5.99 11.48
N TYR A 104 8.76 4.98 10.97
CA TYR A 104 8.14 3.78 10.43
C TYR A 104 8.04 2.66 11.46
N GLN A 105 6.94 1.93 11.39
CA GLN A 105 6.77 0.64 12.07
C GLN A 105 6.10 -0.37 11.13
N THR A 106 6.11 -1.64 11.53
CA THR A 106 5.45 -2.70 10.77
C THR A 106 4.15 -3.07 11.46
N VAL A 107 3.05 -3.06 10.70
CA VAL A 107 1.73 -3.55 11.13
C VAL A 107 1.33 -4.72 10.25
N SER A 108 0.58 -5.68 10.80
CA SER A 108 0.28 -6.91 10.07
C SER A 108 -1.15 -7.41 10.30
N GLY A 109 -1.65 -8.17 9.34
CA GLY A 109 -2.87 -8.97 9.42
C GLY A 109 -2.71 -10.27 8.65
N THR A 110 -3.67 -11.18 8.77
CA THR A 110 -3.65 -12.45 8.04
C THR A 110 -4.65 -12.44 6.90
N CYS A 111 -4.33 -13.15 5.82
CA CYS A 111 -5.22 -13.40 4.69
C CYS A 111 -5.02 -14.82 4.19
N THR A 112 -5.99 -15.37 3.45
CA THR A 112 -5.87 -16.68 2.82
C THR A 112 -5.77 -16.49 1.32
N LEU A 113 -4.81 -17.17 0.69
CA LEU A 113 -4.60 -17.14 -0.76
C LEU A 113 -4.64 -18.56 -1.32
N SER A 114 -5.28 -18.72 -2.46
CA SER A 114 -5.15 -19.92 -3.28
C SER A 114 -3.85 -19.87 -4.09
N ALA A 115 -3.45 -21.00 -4.69
CA ALA A 115 -2.40 -20.98 -5.69
C ALA A 115 -2.89 -20.33 -6.99
N GLY A 116 -2.00 -19.62 -7.67
CA GLY A 116 -2.25 -18.96 -8.93
C GLY A 116 -2.04 -17.44 -8.90
N VAL A 117 -2.41 -16.80 -9.99
CA VAL A 117 -2.27 -15.36 -10.17
C VAL A 117 -3.42 -14.65 -9.49
N HIS A 118 -3.10 -13.68 -8.64
CA HIS A 118 -4.05 -12.87 -7.89
C HIS A 118 -3.75 -11.38 -8.06
N VAL A 119 -4.80 -10.56 -8.02
CA VAL A 119 -4.67 -9.10 -7.91
C VAL A 119 -4.92 -8.70 -6.47
N LEU A 120 -3.86 -8.24 -5.81
CA LEU A 120 -3.94 -7.60 -4.50
C LEU A 120 -4.31 -6.13 -4.71
N THR A 121 -5.31 -5.63 -3.99
CA THR A 121 -5.62 -4.19 -3.94
C THR A 121 -5.45 -3.71 -2.50
N LEU A 122 -4.57 -2.73 -2.30
CA LEU A 122 -4.42 -2.02 -1.03
C LEU A 122 -5.30 -0.79 -1.08
N VAL A 123 -6.31 -0.71 -0.22
CA VAL A 123 -7.22 0.44 -0.12
C VAL A 123 -6.89 1.22 1.15
N PHE A 124 -6.65 2.51 1.02
CA PHE A 124 -6.25 3.38 2.11
C PHE A 124 -7.45 4.03 2.79
N THR A 125 -7.32 4.22 4.10
CA THR A 125 -8.14 5.10 4.93
C THR A 125 -7.19 5.97 5.74
N GLY A 126 -7.51 7.26 5.88
CA GLY A 126 -6.59 8.25 6.42
C GLY A 126 -5.45 8.56 5.45
N ASP A 127 -4.32 9.01 6.02
CA ASP A 127 -3.12 9.47 5.31
C ASP A 127 -1.83 8.72 5.70
N PRO A 128 -1.82 7.38 5.80
CA PRO A 128 -0.58 6.66 6.08
C PRO A 128 0.40 6.76 4.91
N ASP A 129 1.67 6.97 5.22
CA ASP A 129 2.77 6.66 4.31
C ASP A 129 2.98 5.15 4.32
N LEU A 130 3.19 4.57 3.14
CA LEU A 130 3.53 3.16 2.94
C LEU A 130 4.86 3.07 2.18
N ASN A 131 5.86 2.47 2.82
CA ASN A 131 7.16 2.22 2.19
C ASN A 131 7.12 0.94 1.36
N TYR A 132 6.91 -0.20 2.01
CA TYR A 132 6.78 -1.50 1.34
C TYR A 132 5.81 -2.40 2.10
N PHE A 133 5.46 -3.53 1.47
CA PHE A 133 4.68 -4.58 2.12
C PHE A 133 5.14 -5.98 1.70
N THR A 134 4.82 -6.97 2.53
CA THR A 134 5.04 -8.40 2.26
C THR A 134 3.73 -9.16 2.43
N VAL A 135 3.61 -10.27 1.71
CA VAL A 135 2.57 -11.29 1.91
C VAL A 135 3.30 -12.62 1.92
N SER A 136 3.50 -13.19 3.11
CA SER A 136 4.36 -14.36 3.35
C SER A 136 3.84 -15.27 4.45
#